data_AF-A0A1I8NIG5-F1
#
_entry.id   AF-A0A1I8NIG5-F1
#
_cell.length_a   1.000
_cell.length_b   1.000
_cell.length_c   1.000
_cell.angle_alpha   90.00
_cell.angle_beta   90.00
_cell.angle_gamma   90.00
#
_symmetry.space_group_name_H-M   'P 1'
#
loop_
_entity.id
_entity.type
_entity.pdbx_description
1 polymer ?
#
loop_
_entity_poly.entity_id
_entity_poly.type
_entity_poly.pdbx_seq_one_letter_code
_entity_poly.pdbx_strand_id
1 'polypeptide(L)'
;MFISYFMFAIAISKVLQYKLSRTCTEVSSKIVEEKIVECIKLHLRLISFIEQINELCGFIALMDFLLFVIVLCIMLLSFVLVKTVTQKCIITVYISMVFTQAFLLYYFSNEVFYESLQISTAAYDINWFNYDVRTQEVLKLLLLRSQKPCA
;
A
#
# COMPACT_ATOMS: atom_id res chain seq x y z
N MET A 1 -8.26 5.73 11.54
CA MET A 1 -7.54 6.82 10.84
C MET A 1 -6.38 6.28 9.99
N PHE A 2 -5.44 5.49 10.51
CA PHE A 2 -4.41 4.85 9.67
C PHE A 2 -4.98 3.87 8.64
N ILE A 3 -5.93 3.02 9.06
CA ILE A 3 -6.59 2.06 8.17
C ILE A 3 -7.31 2.75 7.00
N SER A 4 -7.90 3.93 7.21
CA SER A 4 -8.55 4.68 6.12
C SER A 4 -7.56 5.24 5.09
N TYR A 5 -6.35 5.63 5.51
CA TYR A 5 -5.30 6.05 4.58
C TYR A 5 -4.74 4.87 3.78
N PHE A 6 -4.54 3.72 4.43
CA PHE A 6 -4.15 2.49 3.73
C PHE A 6 -5.23 2.06 2.73
N MET A 7 -6.50 2.07 3.12
CA MET A 7 -7.62 1.76 2.21
C MET A 7 -7.70 2.72 1.02
N PHE A 8 -7.43 4.01 1.23
CA PHE A 8 -7.38 4.99 0.14
C PHE A 8 -6.21 4.73 -0.82
N ALA A 9 -5.03 4.38 -0.30
CA ALA A 9 -3.87 4.02 -1.10
C ALA A 9 -4.10 2.73 -1.92
N ILE A 10 -4.73 1.70 -1.32
CA ILE A 10 -5.13 0.47 -2.01
C ILE A 10 -6.14 0.77 -3.12
N ALA A 11 -7.16 1.59 -2.83
CA ALA A 11 -8.18 1.96 -3.82
C ALA A 11 -7.58 2.66 -5.04
N ILE A 12 -6.65 3.60 -4.85
CA ILE A 12 -5.98 4.29 -5.96
C ILE A 12 -5.10 3.32 -6.77
N SER A 13 -4.39 2.42 -6.09
CA SER A 13 -3.54 1.41 -6.75
C SER A 13 -4.38 0.49 -7.66
N LYS A 14 -5.53 0.02 -7.18
CA LYS A 14 -6.49 -0.78 -7.98
C LYS A 14 -7.09 0.00 -9.15
N VAL A 15 -7.45 1.27 -8.95
CA VAL A 15 -7.94 2.14 -10.04
C VAL A 15 -6.88 2.31 -11.12
N LEU A 16 -5.61 2.47 -10.75
CA LEU A 16 -4.51 2.59 -11.67
C LEU A 16 -4.29 1.30 -12.48
N GLN A 17 -4.29 0.14 -11.82
CA GLN A 17 -4.19 -1.17 -12.50
C GLN A 17 -5.36 -1.41 -13.47
N TYR A 18 -6.58 -1.05 -13.07
CA TYR A 18 -7.76 -1.17 -13.93
C TYR A 18 -7.63 -0.28 -15.18
N LYS A 19 -7.17 0.97 -15.02
CA LYS A 19 -6.92 1.87 -16.16
C LYS A 19 -5.84 1.32 -17.08
N LEU A 20 -4.72 0.80 -16.55
CA LEU A 20 -3.66 0.20 -17.35
C LEU A 20 -4.16 -1.02 -18.15
N SER A 21 -4.86 -1.94 -17.49
CA SER A 21 -5.41 -3.15 -18.14
C SER A 21 -6.39 -2.82 -19.27
N ARG A 22 -7.16 -1.73 -19.12
CA ARG A 22 -8.09 -1.28 -20.16
C ARG A 22 -7.39 -0.64 -21.35
N THR A 23 -6.25 0.03 -21.13
CA THR A 23 -5.43 0.59 -22.20
C THR A 23 -4.85 -0.50 -23.12
N CYS A 24 -4.61 -1.72 -22.60
CA CYS A 24 -4.19 -2.88 -23.42
C CYS A 24 -5.20 -3.29 -24.50
N THR A 25 -6.48 -2.94 -24.36
CA THR A 25 -7.55 -3.31 -25.30
C THR A 25 -7.87 -2.27 -26.37
N GLU A 26 -7.27 -1.08 -26.34
CA GLU A 26 -7.58 0.01 -27.27
C GLU A 26 -6.61 0.11 -28.46
N VAL A 27 -7.17 0.21 -29.67
CA VAL A 27 -6.45 0.08 -30.96
C VAL A 27 -5.92 1.42 -31.52
N SER A 28 -6.35 2.56 -30.99
CA SER A 28 -6.00 3.90 -31.55
C SER A 28 -4.77 4.51 -30.86
N SER A 29 -3.67 4.71 -31.59
CA SER A 29 -2.37 5.10 -30.99
C SER A 29 -2.38 6.45 -30.26
N LYS A 30 -3.13 7.46 -30.75
CA LYS A 30 -3.23 8.78 -30.10
C LYS A 30 -3.98 8.74 -28.76
N ILE A 31 -5.05 7.96 -28.67
CA ILE A 31 -5.85 7.82 -27.44
C ILE A 31 -5.06 7.05 -26.38
N VAL A 32 -4.24 6.09 -26.82
CA VAL A 32 -3.36 5.31 -25.95
C VAL A 32 -2.25 6.18 -25.35
N GLU A 33 -1.61 7.05 -26.15
CA GLU A 33 -0.58 7.98 -25.65
C GLU A 33 -1.13 8.89 -24.54
N GLU A 34 -2.29 9.51 -24.75
CA GLU A 34 -2.93 10.37 -23.75
C GLU A 34 -3.26 9.63 -22.44
N LYS A 35 -3.77 8.40 -22.55
CA LYS A 35 -4.09 7.55 -21.38
C LYS A 35 -2.85 7.09 -20.62
N ILE A 36 -1.77 6.76 -21.31
CA ILE A 36 -0.50 6.39 -20.68
C ILE A 36 0.07 7.59 -19.92
N VAL A 37 0.05 8.78 -20.52
CA VAL A 37 0.47 10.02 -19.85
C VAL A 37 -0.40 10.30 -18.61
N GLU A 38 -1.72 10.08 -18.68
CA GLU A 38 -2.61 10.22 -17.53
C GLU A 38 -2.28 9.21 -16.42
N CYS A 39 -2.05 7.94 -16.77
CA CYS A 39 -1.66 6.90 -15.82
C CYS A 39 -0.33 7.24 -15.13
N ILE A 40 0.63 7.79 -15.85
CA ILE A 40 1.92 8.22 -15.29
C ILE A 40 1.75 9.40 -14.35
N LYS A 41 0.97 10.41 -14.72
CA LYS A 41 0.65 11.53 -13.82
C LYS A 41 -0.02 11.05 -12.54
N LEU A 42 -0.92 10.06 -12.65
CA LEU A 42 -1.58 9.45 -11.50
C LEU A 42 -0.58 8.67 -10.63
N HIS A 43 0.32 7.88 -11.24
CA HIS A 43 1.34 7.12 -10.53
C HIS A 43 2.34 8.03 -9.80
N LEU A 44 2.80 9.10 -10.45
CA LEU A 44 3.68 10.10 -9.83
C LEU A 44 2.99 10.83 -8.67
N ARG A 45 1.70 11.16 -8.81
CA ARG A 45 0.91 11.76 -7.73
C ARG A 45 0.74 10.79 -6.55
N LEU A 46 0.52 9.51 -6.83
CA LEU A 46 0.42 8.47 -5.81
C LEU A 46 1.76 8.32 -5.06
N ILE A 47 2.88 8.28 -5.79
CA ILE A 47 4.22 8.22 -5.19
C ILE A 47 4.43 9.41 -4.25
N SER A 48 4.21 10.63 -4.74
CA SER A 48 4.37 11.84 -3.92
C SER A 48 3.45 11.85 -2.69
N PHE A 49 2.23 11.35 -2.84
CA PHE A 49 1.29 11.22 -1.72
C PHE A 49 1.76 10.20 -0.68
N ILE A 50 2.28 9.04 -1.12
CA ILE A 50 2.85 8.03 -0.21
C ILE A 50 4.09 8.59 0.48
N GLU A 51 4.94 9.34 -0.22
CA GLU A 51 6.14 9.97 0.36
C GLU A 51 5.78 10.98 1.45
N GLN A 52 4.78 11.84 1.20
CA GLN A 52 4.24 12.78 2.19
C GLN A 52 3.63 12.05 3.39
N ILE A 53 2.85 10.99 3.14
CA ILE A 53 2.31 10.16 4.22
C ILE A 53 3.44 9.54 5.03
N ASN A 54 4.48 9.02 4.38
CA ASN A 54 5.59 8.37 5.06
C ASN A 54 6.42 9.37 5.89
N GLU A 55 6.64 10.59 5.41
CA GLU A 55 7.29 11.63 6.23
C GLU A 55 6.45 12.02 7.45
N LEU A 56 5.14 12.19 7.27
CA LEU A 56 4.23 12.57 8.36
C LEU A 56 3.97 11.43 9.35
N CYS A 57 3.77 10.22 8.84
CA CYS A 57 3.43 9.04 9.62
C CYS A 57 4.64 8.22 10.07
N GLY A 58 5.83 8.39 9.49
CA GLY A 58 6.99 7.56 9.82
C GLY A 58 7.38 7.69 11.30
N PHE A 59 7.47 8.92 11.80
CA PHE A 59 7.71 9.16 13.23
C PHE A 59 6.54 8.68 14.10
N ILE A 60 5.30 8.88 13.64
CA ILE A 60 4.10 8.47 14.38
C ILE A 60 4.04 6.93 14.49
N ALA A 61 4.37 6.22 13.42
CA ALA A 61 4.41 4.76 13.38
C ALA A 61 5.48 4.19 14.32
N LEU A 62 6.65 4.85 14.42
CA LEU A 62 7.67 4.48 15.40
C LEU A 62 7.16 4.66 16.83
N MET A 63 6.49 5.77 17.12
CA MET A 63 5.90 6.02 18.44
C MET A 63 4.79 5.01 18.77
N ASP A 64 3.91 4.71 17.80
CA ASP A 64 2.85 3.71 17.95
C ASP A 64 3.43 2.31 18.20
N PHE A 65 4.52 1.95 17.52
CA PHE A 65 5.21 0.68 17.77
C PHE A 65 5.78 0.60 19.20
N LEU A 66 6.42 1.66 19.68
CA LEU A 66 6.93 1.73 21.05
C LEU A 66 5.80 1.62 22.08
N LEU A 67 4.70 2.35 21.86
CA LEU A 67 3.50 2.30 22.71
C LEU A 67 2.89 0.89 22.72
N PHE A 68 2.80 0.24 21.56
CA PHE A 68 2.31 -1.13 21.44
C PHE A 68 3.15 -2.10 22.29
N VAL A 69 4.49 -2.01 22.22
CA VAL A 69 5.40 -2.84 23.02
C VAL A 69 5.20 -2.59 24.52
N ILE A 70 5.11 -1.33 24.95
CA ILE A 70 4.90 -0.97 26.36
C ILE A 70 3.56 -1.54 26.86
N VAL A 71 2.48 -1.34 26.11
CA VAL A 71 1.14 -1.85 26.47
C VAL A 71 1.16 -3.37 26.55
N LEU A 72 1.79 -4.05 25.59
CA LEU A 72 1.89 -5.51 25.58
C LEU A 72 2.66 -6.02 26.81
N CYS A 73 3.77 -5.38 27.17
CA CYS A 73 4.53 -5.70 28.39
C CYS A 73 3.68 -5.54 29.66
N ILE A 74 2.94 -4.43 29.79
CA ILE A 74 2.06 -4.17 30.94
C ILE A 74 0.94 -5.22 31.01
N MET A 75 0.35 -5.58 29.88
CA MET A 75 -0.72 -6.58 29.80
C MET A 75 -0.23 -7.98 30.18
N LEU A 76 0.96 -8.38 29.71
CA LEU A 76 1.57 -9.66 30.10
C LEU A 76 1.90 -9.71 31.59
N LEU A 77 2.46 -8.64 32.14
CA LEU A 77 2.71 -8.55 33.59
C LEU A 77 1.41 -8.65 34.39
N SER A 78 0.37 -7.95 33.95
CA SER A 78 -0.96 -7.97 34.58
C SER A 78 -1.56 -9.38 34.55
N PHE A 79 -1.39 -10.11 33.44
CA PHE A 79 -1.86 -11.49 33.31
C PHE A 79 -1.23 -12.44 34.34
N VAL A 80 0.06 -12.25 34.64
CA VAL A 80 0.80 -13.05 35.63
C VAL A 80 0.39 -12.69 37.07
N LEU A 81 0.21 -11.39 37.36
CA LEU A 81 -0.07 -10.91 38.73
C LEU A 81 -1.52 -11.17 39.18
N VAL A 82 -2.46 -11.16 38.24
CA VAL A 82 -3.88 -11.37 38.53
C VAL A 82 -4.14 -12.82 38.95
N LYS A 83 -4.89 -13.02 40.03
CA LYS A 83 -5.30 -14.35 40.52
C LYS A 83 -6.71 -14.75 40.06
N THR A 84 -7.58 -13.78 39.81
CA THR A 84 -8.99 -14.01 39.46
C THR A 84 -9.16 -14.40 37.99
N VAL A 85 -9.88 -15.49 37.73
CA VAL A 85 -10.15 -16.02 36.37
C VAL A 85 -10.83 -14.98 35.47
N THR A 86 -11.80 -14.23 36.01
CA THR A 86 -12.52 -13.18 35.26
C THR A 86 -11.59 -12.12 34.71
N GLN A 87 -10.64 -11.63 35.52
CA GLN A 87 -9.67 -10.62 35.09
C GLN A 87 -8.67 -11.17 34.07
N LYS A 88 -8.21 -12.43 34.23
CA LYS A 88 -7.37 -13.10 33.22
C LYS A 88 -8.09 -13.22 31.87
N CYS A 89 -9.38 -13.53 31.88
CA CYS A 89 -10.20 -13.63 30.68
C CYS A 89 -10.26 -12.26 29.96
N ILE A 90 -10.52 -11.18 30.69
CA ILE A 90 -10.55 -9.81 30.15
C ILE A 90 -9.19 -9.43 29.53
N ILE A 91 -8.08 -9.70 30.24
CA ILE A 91 -6.73 -9.40 29.75
C ILE A 91 -6.43 -10.20 28.47
N THR A 92 -6.84 -11.46 28.42
CA THR A 92 -6.64 -12.33 27.25
C THR A 92 -7.38 -11.80 26.03
N VAL A 93 -8.64 -11.40 26.20
CA VAL A 93 -9.43 -10.75 25.13
C VAL A 93 -8.73 -9.48 24.66
N TYR A 94 -8.23 -8.66 25.59
CA TYR A 94 -7.53 -7.43 25.25
C TYR A 94 -6.25 -7.68 24.46
N ILE A 95 -5.43 -8.66 24.87
CA ILE A 95 -4.23 -9.09 24.14
C ILE A 95 -4.62 -9.55 22.73
N SER A 96 -5.65 -10.39 22.58
CA SER A 96 -6.10 -10.88 21.28
C SER A 96 -6.55 -9.75 20.34
N MET A 97 -7.23 -8.74 20.88
CA MET A 97 -7.67 -7.55 20.13
C MET A 97 -6.46 -6.75 19.63
N VAL A 98 -5.47 -6.52 20.49
CA VAL A 98 -4.24 -5.80 20.17
C VAL A 98 -3.44 -6.55 19.10
N PHE A 99 -3.32 -7.88 19.18
CA PHE A 99 -2.71 -8.69 18.13
C PHE A 99 -3.47 -8.62 16.80
N THR A 100 -4.80 -8.64 16.85
CA THR A 100 -5.64 -8.53 15.64
C THR A 100 -5.41 -7.18 14.96
N GLN A 101 -5.28 -6.10 15.73
CA GLN A 101 -4.99 -4.77 15.18
C GLN A 101 -3.62 -4.72 14.49
N ALA A 102 -2.59 -5.33 15.09
CA ALA A 102 -1.26 -5.42 14.48
C ALA A 102 -1.26 -6.27 13.20
N PHE A 103 -1.96 -7.41 13.23
CA PHE A 103 -2.11 -8.28 12.06
C PHE A 103 -2.78 -7.55 10.90
N LEU A 104 -3.87 -6.83 11.15
CA LEU A 104 -4.57 -6.04 10.13
C LEU A 104 -3.65 -4.96 9.53
N LEU A 105 -2.89 -4.23 10.36
CA LEU A 105 -1.98 -3.20 9.87
C LEU A 105 -0.92 -3.81 8.95
N TYR A 106 -0.29 -4.91 9.35
CA TYR A 106 0.69 -5.60 8.52
C TYR A 106 0.08 -6.13 7.22
N TYR A 107 -1.12 -6.71 7.30
CA TYR A 107 -1.85 -7.18 6.13
C TYR A 107 -2.09 -6.06 5.12
N PHE A 108 -2.59 -4.89 5.58
CA PHE A 108 -2.84 -3.75 4.70
C PHE A 108 -1.55 -3.15 4.14
N SER A 109 -0.49 -3.05 4.94
CA SER A 109 0.83 -2.61 4.45
C SER A 109 1.37 -3.54 3.37
N ASN A 110 1.24 -4.86 3.56
CA ASN A 110 1.65 -5.85 2.58
C ASN A 110 0.79 -5.80 1.31
N GLU A 111 -0.53 -5.60 1.44
CA GLU A 111 -1.42 -5.44 0.29
C GLU A 111 -1.05 -4.21 -0.55
N VAL A 112 -0.78 -3.05 0.09
CA VAL A 112 -0.29 -1.85 -0.62
C VAL A 112 1.00 -2.14 -1.37
N PHE A 113 1.94 -2.83 -0.73
CA PHE A 113 3.21 -3.23 -1.35
C PHE A 113 2.97 -4.13 -2.57
N TYR A 114 2.14 -5.16 -2.42
CA TYR A 114 1.81 -6.13 -3.46
C TYR A 114 1.09 -5.49 -4.65
N GLU A 115 0.09 -4.65 -4.39
CA GLU A 115 -0.64 -3.91 -5.42
C GLU A 115 0.27 -2.89 -6.15
N SER A 116 1.26 -2.31 -5.45
CA SER A 116 2.24 -1.43 -6.08
C SER A 116 3.14 -2.16 -7.08
N LEU A 117 3.49 -3.42 -6.77
CA LEU A 117 4.32 -4.27 -7.63
C LEU A 117 3.57 -4.71 -8.88
N GLN A 118 2.28 -5.05 -8.73
CA GLN A 118 1.42 -5.44 -9.85
C GLN A 118 1.26 -4.35 -10.93
N ILE A 119 1.42 -3.07 -10.58
CA ILE A 119 1.45 -1.97 -11.57
C ILE A 119 2.61 -2.18 -12.55
N SER A 120 3.76 -2.66 -12.07
CA SER A 120 4.91 -2.94 -12.93
C SER A 120 4.63 -4.10 -13.89
N THR A 121 4.00 -5.16 -13.40
CA THR A 121 3.60 -6.32 -14.23
C THR A 121 2.57 -5.90 -15.28
N ALA A 122 1.52 -5.16 -14.89
CA ALA A 122 0.51 -4.67 -15.82
C ALA A 122 1.09 -3.70 -16.87
N ALA A 123 2.10 -2.90 -16.51
CA ALA A 123 2.81 -2.04 -17.45
C ALA A 123 3.69 -2.83 -18.44
N TYR A 124 4.25 -3.96 -18.03
CA TYR A 124 5.04 -4.85 -18.89
C TYR A 124 4.18 -5.56 -19.95
N ASP A 125 2.98 -6.00 -19.56
CA ASP A 125 2.06 -6.75 -20.44
C ASP A 125 1.40 -5.89 -21.53
N ILE A 126 1.59 -4.57 -21.50
CA ILE A 126 1.20 -3.69 -22.60
C ILE A 126 2.02 -4.05 -23.84
N ASN A 127 1.40 -4.13 -25.03
CA ASN A 127 2.07 -4.38 -26.32
C ASN A 127 2.94 -3.20 -26.77
N TRP A 128 3.95 -2.86 -25.97
CA TRP A 128 4.71 -1.62 -26.04
C TRP A 128 5.49 -1.46 -27.34
N PHE A 129 5.88 -2.58 -27.95
CA PHE A 129 6.56 -2.66 -29.24
C PHE A 129 5.78 -2.05 -30.40
N ASN A 130 4.46 -1.97 -30.30
CA ASN A 130 3.58 -1.46 -31.37
C ASN A 130 3.30 0.05 -31.29
N TYR A 131 3.78 0.73 -30.25
CA TYR A 131 3.60 2.18 -30.09
C TYR A 131 4.79 2.98 -30.62
N ASP A 132 4.62 4.29 -30.71
CA ASP A 132 5.67 5.19 -31.15
C ASP A 132 6.85 5.23 -30.17
N VAL A 133 8.00 5.70 -30.66
CA VAL A 133 9.24 5.75 -29.88
C VAL A 133 9.06 6.57 -28.59
N ARG A 134 8.26 7.64 -28.63
CA ARG A 134 8.00 8.49 -27.47
C ARG A 134 7.23 7.75 -26.39
N THR A 135 6.16 7.03 -26.75
CA THR A 135 5.38 6.21 -25.82
C THR A 135 6.21 5.07 -25.24
N GLN A 136 7.10 4.47 -26.02
CA GLN A 136 8.01 3.42 -25.56
C GLN A 136 9.00 3.92 -24.50
N GLU A 137 9.62 5.10 -24.69
CA GLU A 137 10.52 5.69 -23.70
C GLU A 137 9.79 6.03 -22.40
N VAL A 138 8.60 6.59 -22.51
CA VAL A 138 7.74 6.97 -21.40
C VAL A 138 7.28 5.73 -20.60
N LEU A 139 6.93 4.64 -21.29
CA LEU A 139 6.56 3.38 -20.64
C LEU A 139 7.77 2.70 -19.97
N LYS A 140 8.96 2.76 -20.57
CA LYS A 140 10.19 2.28 -19.93
C LYS A 140 10.48 2.99 -18.61
N LEU A 141 10.29 4.32 -18.57
CA LEU A 141 10.46 5.09 -17.33
C LEU A 141 9.45 4.67 -16.25
N LEU A 142 8.19 4.42 -16.64
CA LEU A 142 7.17 3.88 -15.73
C LEU A 142 7.57 2.50 -15.20
N LEU A 143 8.05 1.61 -16.07
CA LEU A 143 8.49 0.26 -15.70
C LEU A 143 9.67 0.30 -14.72
N LEU A 144 10.70 1.08 -15.03
CA LEU A 144 11.86 1.30 -14.17
C LEU A 144 11.48 1.87 -12.80
N ARG A 145 10.52 2.80 -12.75
CA ARG A 145 10.09 3.42 -11.49
C ARG A 145 9.20 2.51 -10.64
N SER A 146 8.31 1.74 -11.29
CA SER A 146 7.37 0.81 -10.64
C SER A 146 8.04 -0.46 -10.09
N GLN A 147 9.24 -0.80 -10.56
CA GLN A 147 10.08 -1.85 -9.98
C GLN A 147 10.52 -1.54 -8.54
N LYS A 148 10.51 -0.26 -8.13
CA LYS A 148 10.68 0.11 -6.74
C LYS A 148 9.30 0.24 -6.09
N PRO A 149 8.82 -0.79 -5.36
CA PRO A 149 7.54 -0.73 -4.69
C PRO A 149 7.49 0.45 -3.73
N CYS A 150 6.32 1.09 -3.65
CA CYS A 150 6.10 2.18 -2.71
C CYS A 150 5.91 1.55 -1.33
N ALA A 151 6.84 1.81 -0.41
CA ALA A 151 6.82 1.37 0.98
C ALA A 151 6.76 2.60 1.89
#